data_AF-A0A948SF08-F1
#
_entry.id   AF-A0A948SF08-F1
#
_cell.length_a   1.000
_cell.length_b   1.000
_cell.length_c   1.000
_cell.angle_alpha   90.00
_cell.angle_beta   90.00
_cell.angle_gamma   90.00
#
_symmetry.space_group_name_H-M   'P 1'
#
loop_
_entity.id
_entity.type
_entity.pdbx_description
1 polymer ?
#
loop_
_entity_poly.entity_id
_entity_poly.type
_entity_poly.pdbx_seq_one_letter_code
_entity_poly.pdbx_strand_id
1 'polypeptide(L)'
;MSDEVKLERLGPADAAMLGGGIRHLVIGLCRLGPRADGTAPSYEEVRELVAERVGRSPRFRQFPYLPEGASGLPVWADTQDFDLDYHVVEADTDGPVDRHGLDVLLTEWMTTPIDEDKPLWRVQYVPTDDGAALMVKSGHALADGLGSIALFAMLLFDVTEEPQREDPAPWEPSPLPTAAEVKAAAGPGDGDEDEESGTIIERAAAIITNPAEIREAAENAAEVGTYLLKKSREEIPPSPLAVGSGSPLELHTLEYPLERLKLLGRGLGSGATMNDVILGLVAGGLRQWLVENGHPLEDLRVRVPVNLKKDRKEGEGGNPGVAPMVVPLPMDIEDPVRRVRVVRETTEAIKAADEPEHIMAVRKVAREAPAPIKERAMRLVTGRGQANVVIHNLPGPPIKLYVLGAPTSSFHSFSLPSAGLALHLNAVSVGGVVSIGLAADQGVMKSLDSFVRGFEATEKALAGGVSRLDLVRRVPIFAPLDDDVQEDLAARMEERRVKAGETLVKQGESGDEFFLIVEGEFDTLVDGKGVRTMGPGESFGEIAMLRDTERTATVEAKGDGVVMVLGRDSFLEGVAADPASMVVAEAIINTRLGDLGRYQVFGDAESGA
;
A
#
# COMPACT_ATOMS: atom_id res chain seq x y z
N MET A 1 -8.16 -45.24 6.66
CA MET A 1 -6.86 -44.65 6.36
C MET A 1 -6.88 -43.33 7.08
N SER A 2 -6.18 -43.24 8.21
CA SER A 2 -6.07 -42.02 8.99
C SER A 2 -5.32 -41.01 8.14
N ASP A 3 -5.96 -39.89 7.80
CA ASP A 3 -5.24 -38.73 7.27
C ASP A 3 -4.25 -38.29 8.34
N GLU A 4 -2.98 -38.61 8.11
CA GLU A 4 -1.89 -38.24 8.99
C GLU A 4 -1.79 -36.70 8.93
N VAL A 5 -2.23 -36.03 10.01
CA VAL A 5 -2.19 -34.57 10.10
C VAL A 5 -0.74 -34.14 9.98
N LYS A 6 -0.39 -33.56 8.83
CA LYS A 6 0.97 -33.11 8.56
C LYS A 6 1.27 -31.89 9.41
N LEU A 7 2.06 -32.08 10.47
CA LEU A 7 2.52 -30.99 11.32
C LEU A 7 3.34 -29.99 10.51
N GLU A 8 2.88 -28.74 10.49
CA GLU A 8 3.54 -27.67 9.77
C GLU A 8 4.46 -26.89 10.71
N ARG A 9 5.77 -26.95 10.46
CA ARG A 9 6.78 -26.21 11.22
C ARG A 9 6.82 -24.74 10.79
N LEU A 10 7.11 -23.87 11.75
CA LEU A 10 7.48 -22.49 11.44
C LEU A 10 8.85 -22.47 10.74
N GLY A 11 9.00 -21.58 9.77
CA GLY A 11 10.31 -21.31 9.19
C GLY A 11 11.25 -20.70 10.24
N PRO A 12 12.57 -20.95 10.19
CA PRO A 12 13.52 -20.35 11.12
C PRO A 12 13.44 -18.82 11.19
N ALA A 13 13.20 -18.17 10.04
CA ALA A 13 13.06 -16.71 9.96
C ALA A 13 11.80 -16.21 10.69
N ASP A 14 10.68 -16.94 10.59
CA ASP A 14 9.41 -16.60 11.24
C ASP A 14 9.51 -16.85 12.74
N ALA A 15 10.12 -17.98 13.15
CA ALA A 15 10.38 -18.31 14.54
C ALA A 15 11.29 -17.29 15.22
N ALA A 16 12.28 -16.73 14.50
CA ALA A 16 13.15 -15.68 15.03
C ALA A 16 12.44 -14.34 15.30
N MET A 17 11.21 -14.16 14.81
CA MET A 17 10.39 -12.97 15.10
C MET A 17 9.56 -13.13 16.38
N LEU A 18 9.39 -14.36 16.89
CA LEU A 18 8.69 -14.64 18.15
C LEU A 18 9.49 -14.09 19.34
N GLY A 19 8.79 -13.69 20.40
CA GLY A 19 9.38 -13.10 21.60
C GLY A 19 9.97 -11.70 21.40
N GLY A 20 9.96 -11.14 20.19
CA GLY A 20 10.40 -9.77 19.94
C GLY A 20 9.34 -8.70 20.24
N GLY A 21 8.19 -9.11 20.79
CA GLY A 21 7.11 -8.25 21.24
C GLY A 21 6.54 -7.39 20.12
N ILE A 22 6.31 -6.11 20.41
CA ILE A 22 5.68 -5.18 19.46
C ILE A 22 6.48 -4.98 18.15
N ARG A 23 7.80 -5.23 18.15
CA ARG A 23 8.71 -4.90 17.04
C ARG A 23 8.47 -5.73 15.77
N HIS A 24 7.73 -6.82 15.89
CA HIS A 24 7.37 -7.70 14.79
C HIS A 24 5.87 -7.72 14.55
N LEU A 25 5.19 -6.60 14.81
CA LEU A 25 3.78 -6.45 14.45
C LEU A 25 3.64 -5.77 13.09
N VAL A 26 2.70 -6.28 12.30
CA VAL A 26 2.12 -5.62 11.13
C VAL A 26 0.78 -5.04 11.54
N ILE A 27 0.65 -3.71 11.45
CA ILE A 27 -0.58 -3.00 11.79
C ILE A 27 -1.24 -2.49 10.51
N GLY A 28 -2.56 -2.54 10.47
CA GLY A 28 -3.38 -1.91 9.45
C GLY A 28 -4.50 -1.08 10.05
N LEU A 29 -4.84 0.02 9.38
CA LEU A 29 -6.00 0.86 9.67
C LEU A 29 -6.85 0.93 8.40
N CYS A 30 -8.03 0.33 8.45
CA CYS A 30 -9.03 0.38 7.39
C CYS A 30 -10.11 1.38 7.77
N ARG A 31 -10.30 2.45 6.98
CA ARG A 31 -11.40 3.39 7.17
C ARG A 31 -12.56 3.02 6.26
N LEU A 32 -13.76 2.97 6.81
CA LEU A 32 -14.98 2.62 6.11
C LEU A 32 -15.86 3.86 5.98
N GLY A 33 -16.31 4.16 4.77
CA GLY A 33 -17.37 5.13 4.54
C GLY A 33 -18.75 4.56 4.88
N PRO A 34 -19.80 5.39 4.86
CA PRO A 34 -21.16 4.92 5.09
C PRO A 34 -21.61 3.97 3.97
N ARG A 35 -22.49 3.03 4.32
CA ARG A 35 -23.26 2.19 3.38
C ARG A 35 -24.17 3.07 2.51
N ALA A 36 -24.76 2.48 1.47
CA ALA A 36 -25.72 3.17 0.60
C ALA A 36 -26.94 3.76 1.35
N ASP A 37 -27.33 3.15 2.48
CA ASP A 37 -28.41 3.64 3.34
C ASP A 37 -27.96 4.70 4.37
N GLY A 38 -26.68 5.11 4.33
CA GLY A 38 -26.09 6.09 5.23
C GLY A 38 -25.62 5.53 6.57
N THR A 39 -25.78 4.23 6.84
CA THR A 39 -25.37 3.60 8.10
C THR A 39 -23.93 3.10 8.06
N ALA A 40 -23.30 2.93 9.23
CA ALA A 40 -22.01 2.24 9.37
C ALA A 40 -22.22 0.82 9.92
N PRO A 41 -21.34 -0.14 9.60
CA PRO A 41 -21.37 -1.46 10.23
C PRO A 41 -21.21 -1.35 11.76
N SER A 42 -22.00 -2.11 12.52
CA SER A 42 -21.84 -2.21 13.98
C SER A 42 -20.72 -3.17 14.37
N TYR A 43 -20.22 -3.05 15.59
CA TYR A 43 -19.28 -4.00 16.17
C TYR A 43 -19.79 -5.44 16.08
N GLU A 44 -21.05 -5.69 16.44
CA GLU A 44 -21.66 -7.02 16.38
C GLU A 44 -21.68 -7.58 14.97
N GLU A 45 -22.03 -6.77 13.97
CA GLU A 45 -22.03 -7.22 12.57
C GLU A 45 -20.61 -7.59 12.10
N VAL A 46 -19.60 -6.81 12.48
CA VAL A 46 -18.19 -7.11 12.16
C VAL A 46 -17.72 -8.37 12.89
N ARG A 47 -18.08 -8.54 14.16
CA ARG A 47 -17.76 -9.74 14.94
C ARG A 47 -18.37 -10.99 14.31
N GLU A 48 -19.64 -10.93 13.90
CA GLU A 48 -20.29 -12.01 13.18
C GLU A 48 -19.59 -12.32 11.85
N LEU A 49 -19.27 -11.30 11.05
CA LEU A 49 -18.54 -11.46 9.79
C LEU A 49 -17.22 -12.25 10.00
N VAL A 50 -16.46 -11.86 11.03
CA VAL A 50 -15.22 -12.56 11.37
C VAL A 50 -15.50 -14.00 11.81
N ALA A 51 -16.54 -14.23 12.61
CA ALA A 51 -16.95 -15.58 13.03
C ALA A 51 -17.27 -16.51 11.85
N GLU A 52 -17.95 -15.99 10.84
CA GLU A 52 -18.27 -16.71 9.60
C GLU A 52 -17.01 -17.08 8.81
N ARG A 53 -16.06 -16.14 8.73
CA ARG A 53 -14.92 -16.22 7.80
C ARG A 53 -13.63 -16.73 8.41
N VAL A 54 -13.54 -16.86 9.73
CA VAL A 54 -12.34 -17.37 10.42
C VAL A 54 -11.95 -18.78 9.95
N GLY A 55 -12.91 -19.56 9.43
CA GLY A 55 -12.66 -20.88 8.82
C GLY A 55 -12.00 -20.86 7.44
N ARG A 56 -11.90 -19.70 6.76
CA ARG A 56 -11.30 -19.57 5.42
C ARG A 56 -9.79 -19.86 5.41
N SER A 57 -9.13 -19.83 6.57
CA SER A 57 -7.74 -20.24 6.71
C SER A 57 -7.49 -20.85 8.10
N PRO A 58 -6.81 -22.01 8.22
CA PRO A 58 -6.42 -22.58 9.51
C PRO A 58 -5.62 -21.59 10.37
N ARG A 59 -4.85 -20.70 9.73
CA ARG A 59 -4.00 -19.71 10.40
C ARG A 59 -4.74 -18.77 11.35
N PHE A 60 -6.06 -18.57 11.17
CA PHE A 60 -6.82 -17.75 12.11
C PHE A 60 -7.13 -18.48 13.43
N ARG A 61 -7.01 -19.80 13.47
CA ARG A 61 -7.22 -20.62 14.66
C ARG A 61 -5.95 -21.34 15.12
N GLN A 62 -4.81 -21.00 14.53
CA GLN A 62 -3.52 -21.60 14.85
C GLN A 62 -2.57 -20.60 15.50
N PHE A 63 -1.71 -21.11 16.36
CA PHE A 63 -0.66 -20.37 17.03
C PHE A 63 0.67 -21.13 16.97
N PRO A 64 1.83 -20.46 17.11
CA PRO A 64 3.10 -21.12 17.26
C PRO A 64 3.16 -21.87 18.59
N TYR A 65 3.42 -23.17 18.54
CA TYR A 65 3.46 -24.03 19.71
C TYR A 65 4.76 -24.85 19.73
N LEU A 66 5.41 -24.89 20.89
CA LEU A 66 6.54 -25.78 21.16
C LEU A 66 6.24 -26.54 22.47
N PRO A 67 6.08 -27.87 22.42
CA PRO A 67 5.78 -28.66 23.61
C PRO A 67 6.92 -28.58 24.64
N GLU A 68 6.58 -28.66 25.92
CA GLU A 68 7.59 -28.74 26.98
C GLU A 68 8.53 -29.95 26.77
N GLY A 69 9.83 -29.71 26.85
CA GLY A 69 10.85 -30.74 26.59
C GLY A 69 11.14 -31.02 25.12
N ALA A 70 10.46 -30.36 24.18
CA ALA A 70 10.85 -30.37 22.76
C ALA A 70 11.99 -29.37 22.49
N SER A 71 12.88 -29.71 21.56
CA SER A 71 13.91 -28.81 21.02
C SER A 71 13.65 -28.54 19.53
N GLY A 72 14.14 -27.39 19.04
CA GLY A 72 14.00 -26.98 17.64
C GLY A 72 12.93 -25.90 17.42
N LEU A 73 12.39 -25.85 16.20
CA LEU A 73 11.44 -24.82 15.77
C LEU A 73 10.01 -25.13 16.24
N PRO A 74 9.22 -24.10 16.62
CA PRO A 74 7.79 -24.26 16.89
C PRO A 74 7.03 -24.80 15.67
N VAL A 75 5.86 -25.39 15.93
CA VAL A 75 4.90 -25.84 14.92
C VAL A 75 3.63 -25.00 14.99
N TRP A 76 2.89 -24.90 13.90
CA TRP A 76 1.54 -24.37 13.93
C TRP A 76 0.60 -25.41 14.52
N ALA A 77 -0.04 -25.07 15.64
CA ALA A 77 -1.01 -25.92 16.32
C ALA A 77 -2.35 -25.20 16.44
N ASP A 78 -3.45 -25.97 16.40
CA ASP A 78 -4.80 -25.46 16.63
C ASP A 78 -4.95 -25.02 18.09
N THR A 79 -5.52 -23.85 18.32
CA THR A 79 -5.93 -23.45 19.68
C THR A 79 -7.00 -24.39 20.19
N GLN A 80 -6.93 -24.76 21.47
CA GLN A 80 -7.89 -25.70 22.06
C GLN A 80 -9.20 -25.00 22.48
N ASP A 81 -9.12 -23.70 22.74
CA ASP A 81 -10.20 -22.83 23.20
C ASP A 81 -10.18 -21.51 22.41
N PHE A 82 -10.59 -21.57 21.14
CA PHE A 82 -10.66 -20.37 20.29
C PHE A 82 -11.64 -19.33 20.87
N ASP A 83 -11.08 -18.20 21.33
CA ASP A 83 -11.82 -17.09 21.91
C ASP A 83 -11.94 -15.94 20.91
N LEU A 84 -13.08 -15.85 20.24
CA LEU A 84 -13.36 -14.79 19.28
C LEU A 84 -13.38 -13.40 19.94
N ASP A 85 -13.81 -13.29 21.20
CA ASP A 85 -13.97 -12.01 21.91
C ASP A 85 -12.60 -11.44 22.33
N TYR A 86 -11.57 -12.28 22.43
CA TYR A 86 -10.20 -11.81 22.49
C TYR A 86 -9.72 -11.22 21.16
N HIS A 87 -10.07 -11.87 20.03
CA HIS A 87 -9.56 -11.48 18.71
C HIS A 87 -10.27 -10.27 18.11
N VAL A 88 -11.58 -10.13 18.33
CA VAL A 88 -12.39 -9.02 17.81
C VAL A 88 -12.94 -8.24 18.99
N VAL A 89 -12.52 -6.99 19.12
CA VAL A 89 -12.92 -6.11 20.23
C VAL A 89 -13.46 -4.79 19.72
N GLU A 90 -14.32 -4.18 20.51
CA GLU A 90 -14.74 -2.79 20.32
C GLU A 90 -13.78 -1.86 21.08
N ALA A 91 -13.52 -0.67 20.54
CA ALA A 91 -12.80 0.38 21.25
C ALA A 91 -13.66 0.95 22.37
N ASP A 92 -13.05 1.15 23.55
CA ASP A 92 -13.72 1.76 24.70
C ASP A 92 -13.77 3.29 24.52
N THR A 93 -14.85 3.78 23.91
CA THR A 93 -15.05 5.21 23.60
C THR A 93 -16.45 5.68 24.03
N ASP A 94 -16.57 6.95 24.42
CA ASP A 94 -17.85 7.62 24.70
C ASP A 94 -18.58 8.03 23.41
N GLY A 95 -18.74 7.10 22.46
CA GLY A 95 -19.34 7.30 21.14
C GLY A 95 -18.33 7.39 20.00
N PRO A 96 -18.79 7.82 18.80
CA PRO A 96 -17.91 7.97 17.63
C PRO A 96 -16.75 8.93 17.90
N VAL A 97 -15.58 8.61 17.36
CA VAL A 97 -14.39 9.43 17.49
C VAL A 97 -14.11 10.23 16.23
N ASP A 98 -13.51 11.41 16.43
CA ASP A 98 -12.94 12.20 15.35
C ASP A 98 -11.58 11.62 14.90
N ARG A 99 -10.96 12.27 13.91
CA ARG A 99 -9.66 11.84 13.39
C ARG A 99 -8.56 11.82 14.46
N HIS A 100 -8.58 12.77 15.40
CA HIS A 100 -7.57 12.84 16.45
C HIS A 100 -7.73 11.69 17.45
N GLY A 101 -8.97 11.40 17.86
CA GLY A 101 -9.28 10.25 18.71
C GLY A 101 -8.86 8.93 18.07
N LEU A 102 -9.08 8.77 16.76
CA LEU A 102 -8.63 7.60 16.01
C LEU A 102 -7.09 7.46 16.00
N ASP A 103 -6.34 8.55 15.83
CA ASP A 103 -4.87 8.53 15.86
C ASP A 103 -4.32 8.15 17.25
N VAL A 104 -4.99 8.59 18.33
CA VAL A 104 -4.66 8.20 19.72
C VAL A 104 -4.88 6.70 19.92
N LEU A 105 -6.06 6.19 19.54
CA LEU A 105 -6.38 4.76 19.64
C LEU A 105 -5.44 3.90 18.79
N LEU A 106 -5.09 4.35 17.59
CA LEU A 106 -4.11 3.66 16.74
C LEU A 106 -2.74 3.56 17.43
N THR A 107 -2.29 4.63 18.08
CA THR A 107 -1.01 4.64 18.79
C THR A 107 -1.00 3.65 19.97
N GLU A 108 -2.08 3.61 20.75
CA GLU A 108 -2.25 2.62 21.83
C GLU A 108 -2.31 1.19 21.27
N TRP A 109 -3.08 0.99 20.20
CA TRP A 109 -3.19 -0.30 19.54
C TRP A 109 -1.81 -0.78 19.07
N MET A 110 -1.03 0.06 18.39
CA MET A 110 0.31 -0.31 17.89
C MET A 110 1.31 -0.69 18.98
N THR A 111 1.18 -0.11 20.17
CA THR A 111 2.13 -0.28 21.29
C THR A 111 1.74 -1.38 22.27
N THR A 112 0.60 -2.03 22.05
CA THR A 112 0.14 -3.18 22.84
C THR A 112 0.59 -4.50 22.19
N PRO A 113 1.30 -5.40 22.90
CA PRO A 113 1.73 -6.69 22.35
C PRO A 113 0.55 -7.62 22.01
N ILE A 114 0.79 -8.60 21.15
CA ILE A 114 -0.10 -9.76 20.98
C ILE A 114 0.34 -10.86 21.95
N ASP A 115 -0.63 -11.54 22.55
CA ASP A 115 -0.40 -12.80 23.27
C ASP A 115 0.04 -13.90 22.27
N GLU A 116 1.29 -14.33 22.36
CA GLU A 116 1.88 -15.31 21.45
C GLU A 116 1.39 -16.75 21.69
N ASP A 117 0.69 -16.99 22.81
CA ASP A 117 0.03 -18.27 23.10
C ASP A 117 -1.36 -18.38 22.43
N LYS A 118 -1.76 -17.36 21.66
CA LYS A 118 -3.01 -17.30 20.90
C LYS A 118 -2.74 -17.08 19.41
N PRO A 119 -3.74 -17.31 18.53
CA PRO A 119 -3.58 -16.97 17.12
C PRO A 119 -3.09 -15.53 16.93
N LEU A 120 -2.06 -15.34 16.11
CA LEU A 120 -1.26 -14.11 16.07
C LEU A 120 -1.93 -12.96 15.30
N TRP A 121 -3.22 -12.71 15.53
CA TRP A 121 -3.98 -11.64 14.89
C TRP A 121 -5.05 -11.08 15.83
N ARG A 122 -5.38 -9.80 15.65
CA ARG A 122 -6.50 -9.12 16.34
C ARG A 122 -7.12 -8.06 15.43
N VAL A 123 -8.39 -7.75 15.68
CA VAL A 123 -9.18 -6.70 15.03
C VAL A 123 -9.84 -5.85 16.13
N GLN A 124 -9.71 -4.54 16.03
CA GLN A 124 -10.45 -3.60 16.86
C GLN A 124 -11.38 -2.76 15.98
N TYR A 125 -12.66 -2.78 16.33
CA TYR A 125 -13.68 -1.91 15.75
C TYR A 125 -13.65 -0.56 16.47
N VAL A 126 -13.75 0.53 15.70
CA VAL A 126 -13.83 1.89 16.22
C VAL A 126 -14.96 2.62 15.51
N PRO A 127 -15.99 3.11 16.22
CA PRO A 127 -16.98 4.00 15.61
C PRO A 127 -16.35 5.36 15.31
N THR A 128 -16.58 5.93 14.12
CA THR A 128 -16.06 7.26 13.73
C THR A 128 -17.19 8.19 13.29
N ASP A 129 -16.95 9.50 13.37
CA ASP A 129 -17.97 10.51 12.99
C ASP A 129 -18.47 10.37 11.54
N ASP A 130 -17.64 9.81 10.66
CA ASP A 130 -17.88 9.63 9.23
C ASP A 130 -18.11 8.17 8.80
N GLY A 131 -18.26 7.25 9.77
CA GLY A 131 -18.49 5.83 9.51
C GLY A 131 -17.93 4.93 10.62
N ALA A 132 -16.97 4.10 10.25
CA ALA A 132 -16.26 3.23 11.18
C ALA A 132 -14.82 3.00 10.72
N ALA A 133 -13.97 2.56 11.64
CA ALA A 133 -12.63 2.10 11.32
C ALA A 133 -12.37 0.71 11.91
N LEU A 134 -11.60 -0.09 11.17
CA LEU A 134 -11.08 -1.38 11.64
C LEU A 134 -9.57 -1.28 11.76
N MET A 135 -9.06 -1.44 12.99
CA MET A 135 -7.64 -1.55 13.25
C MET A 135 -7.26 -3.02 13.35
N VAL A 136 -6.40 -3.48 12.44
CA VAL A 136 -5.92 -4.86 12.40
C VAL A 136 -4.49 -4.94 12.89
N LYS A 137 -4.16 -6.02 13.58
CA LYS A 137 -2.80 -6.29 14.07
C LYS A 137 -2.49 -7.76 13.84
N SER A 138 -1.30 -8.05 13.34
CA SER A 138 -0.80 -9.42 13.22
C SER A 138 0.68 -9.53 13.57
N GLY A 139 1.10 -10.68 14.11
CA GLY A 139 2.51 -11.01 14.28
C GLY A 139 3.14 -11.35 12.93
N HIS A 140 4.37 -10.88 12.69
CA HIS A 140 5.12 -11.10 11.45
C HIS A 140 5.45 -12.59 11.21
N ALA A 141 5.39 -13.42 12.26
CA ALA A 141 5.48 -14.88 12.12
C ALA A 141 4.26 -15.50 11.44
N LEU A 142 3.08 -14.86 11.51
CA LEU A 142 1.85 -15.34 10.86
C LEU A 142 1.96 -15.25 9.34
N ALA A 143 2.44 -14.11 8.86
CA ALA A 143 2.66 -13.84 7.46
C ALA A 143 3.61 -12.64 7.29
N ASP A 144 4.28 -12.56 6.14
CA ASP A 144 4.99 -11.35 5.73
C ASP A 144 4.00 -10.20 5.43
N GLY A 145 4.48 -8.97 5.27
CA GLY A 145 3.60 -7.80 5.10
C GLY A 145 2.53 -7.94 3.99
N LEU A 146 2.85 -8.62 2.88
CA LEU A 146 1.88 -8.86 1.81
C LEU A 146 0.93 -10.03 2.15
N GLY A 147 1.43 -11.09 2.76
CA GLY A 147 0.64 -12.21 3.24
C GLY A 147 -0.35 -11.81 4.34
N SER A 148 0.03 -10.89 5.25
CA SER A 148 -0.89 -10.34 6.25
C SER A 148 -2.04 -9.59 5.60
N ILE A 149 -1.77 -8.76 4.57
CA ILE A 149 -2.83 -8.08 3.81
C ILE A 149 -3.75 -9.10 3.14
N ALA A 150 -3.21 -10.15 2.52
CA ALA A 150 -4.01 -11.19 1.88
C ALA A 150 -4.90 -11.93 2.89
N LEU A 151 -4.36 -12.28 4.07
CA LEU A 151 -5.13 -12.90 5.14
C LEU A 151 -6.27 -11.98 5.60
N PHE A 152 -5.98 -10.73 5.94
CA PHE A 152 -7.04 -9.80 6.37
C PHE A 152 -8.04 -9.50 5.26
N ALA A 153 -7.62 -9.53 3.99
CA ALA A 153 -8.57 -9.42 2.88
C ALA A 153 -9.52 -10.61 2.80
N MET A 154 -9.03 -11.83 3.01
CA MET A 154 -9.89 -13.02 3.11
C MET A 154 -10.84 -12.96 4.31
N LEU A 155 -10.41 -12.35 5.41
CA LEU A 155 -11.20 -12.26 6.64
C LEU A 155 -12.26 -11.16 6.60
N LEU A 156 -11.92 -9.98 6.08
CA LEU A 156 -12.73 -8.76 6.25
C LEU A 156 -13.39 -8.27 4.98
N PHE A 157 -12.76 -8.43 3.81
CA PHE A 157 -13.17 -7.71 2.61
C PHE A 157 -14.08 -8.52 1.68
N ASP A 158 -15.03 -7.80 1.08
CA ASP A 158 -15.80 -8.19 -0.08
C ASP A 158 -15.34 -7.38 -1.30
N VAL A 159 -15.47 -7.99 -2.48
CA VAL A 159 -15.18 -7.33 -3.78
C VAL A 159 -16.42 -6.68 -4.39
N THR A 160 -17.58 -6.87 -3.75
CA THR A 160 -18.88 -6.30 -4.12
C THR A 160 -19.50 -5.61 -2.92
N GLU A 161 -20.41 -4.67 -3.19
CA GLU A 161 -21.18 -3.99 -2.13
C GLU A 161 -22.16 -4.93 -1.42
N GLU A 162 -22.69 -5.95 -2.12
CA GLU A 162 -23.50 -6.97 -1.47
C GLU A 162 -22.61 -7.86 -0.57
N PRO A 163 -22.88 -7.93 0.75
CA PRO A 163 -22.05 -8.70 1.68
C PRO A 163 -22.12 -10.19 1.39
N GLN A 164 -20.97 -10.87 1.36
CA GLN A 164 -20.94 -12.33 1.26
C GLN A 164 -21.05 -12.96 2.65
N ARG A 165 -22.23 -13.46 3.01
CA ARG A 165 -22.46 -14.20 4.25
C ARG A 165 -22.17 -15.68 4.07
N GLU A 166 -21.58 -16.30 5.08
CA GLU A 166 -21.23 -17.73 5.07
C GLU A 166 -21.71 -18.40 6.35
N ASP A 167 -22.20 -19.63 6.25
CA ASP A 167 -22.44 -20.44 7.45
C ASP A 167 -21.08 -20.86 8.04
N PRO A 168 -20.82 -20.61 9.33
CA PRO A 168 -19.56 -21.00 9.95
C PRO A 168 -19.35 -22.51 9.82
N ALA A 169 -18.24 -22.92 9.19
CA ALA A 169 -17.91 -24.34 9.08
C ALA A 169 -17.70 -24.94 10.49
N PRO A 170 -18.32 -26.11 10.80
CA PRO A 170 -18.03 -26.84 12.02
C PRO A 170 -16.53 -27.11 12.12
N TRP A 171 -15.95 -26.88 13.30
CA TRP A 171 -14.54 -27.07 13.54
C TRP A 171 -14.31 -27.65 14.93
N GLU A 172 -13.46 -28.65 14.98
CA GLU A 172 -12.93 -29.24 16.20
C GLU A 172 -11.41 -29.10 16.15
N PRO A 173 -10.77 -28.58 17.22
CA PRO A 173 -9.34 -28.40 17.22
C PRO A 173 -8.64 -29.75 17.22
N SER A 174 -7.57 -29.84 16.43
CA SER A 174 -6.66 -30.98 16.51
C SER A 174 -5.98 -31.01 17.89
N PRO A 175 -5.73 -32.19 18.48
CA PRO A 175 -4.96 -32.28 19.73
C PRO A 175 -3.59 -31.63 19.58
N LEU A 176 -3.11 -31.00 20.65
CA LEU A 176 -1.76 -30.43 20.67
C LEU A 176 -0.72 -31.53 20.42
N PRO A 177 0.27 -31.28 19.54
CA PRO A 177 1.30 -32.26 19.23
C PRO A 177 2.22 -32.49 20.42
N THR A 178 2.66 -33.71 20.61
CA THR A 178 3.64 -34.09 21.63
C THR A 178 5.07 -33.75 21.20
N ALA A 179 6.00 -33.69 22.16
CA ALA A 179 7.43 -33.49 21.86
C ALA A 179 7.99 -34.55 20.89
N ALA A 180 7.50 -35.79 20.96
CA ALA A 180 7.91 -36.87 20.07
C ALA A 180 7.42 -36.64 18.62
N GLU A 181 6.21 -36.14 18.43
CA GLU A 181 5.64 -35.83 17.11
C GLU A 181 6.33 -34.62 16.48
N VAL A 182 6.63 -33.57 17.26
CA VAL A 182 7.41 -32.42 16.80
C VAL A 182 8.83 -32.82 16.40
N LYS A 183 9.44 -33.77 17.11
CA LYS A 183 10.76 -34.34 16.77
C LYS A 183 10.71 -35.23 15.54
N ALA A 184 9.66 -36.06 15.39
CA ALA A 184 9.48 -36.90 14.20
C ALA A 184 9.23 -36.09 12.93
N ALA A 185 8.61 -34.90 13.06
CA ALA A 185 8.44 -33.93 11.99
C ALA A 185 9.73 -33.15 11.64
N ALA A 186 10.82 -33.32 12.40
CA ALA A 186 12.10 -32.64 12.16
C ALA A 186 12.85 -33.27 10.95
N GLY A 187 13.37 -32.43 10.07
CA GLY A 187 14.12 -32.87 8.89
C GLY A 187 15.61 -33.15 9.20
N PRO A 188 16.35 -33.82 8.30
CA PRO A 188 17.80 -33.93 8.43
C PRO A 188 18.44 -32.53 8.39
N GLY A 189 19.01 -32.10 9.52
CA GLY A 189 19.59 -30.77 9.73
C GLY A 189 19.11 -30.04 10.99
N ASP A 190 18.10 -30.59 11.67
CA ASP A 190 17.43 -29.95 12.82
C ASP A 190 17.85 -30.52 14.20
N GLY A 191 18.92 -31.33 14.28
CA GLY A 191 19.36 -32.02 15.49
C GLY A 191 20.53 -31.34 16.21
N ASP A 192 20.38 -31.18 17.53
CA ASP A 192 21.39 -30.99 18.58
C ASP A 192 22.71 -30.30 18.18
N GLU A 193 22.87 -29.03 18.59
CA GLU A 193 24.11 -28.25 18.46
C GLU A 193 25.34 -28.90 19.15
N ASP A 194 25.15 -29.98 19.93
CA ASP A 194 26.20 -30.62 20.72
C ASP A 194 26.92 -31.81 20.06
N GLU A 195 26.53 -32.29 18.86
CA GLU A 195 27.20 -33.47 18.27
C GLU A 195 27.61 -33.39 16.77
N GLU A 196 27.53 -32.23 16.10
CA GLU A 196 27.96 -32.11 14.70
C GLU A 196 28.95 -30.97 14.44
N SER A 197 30.20 -31.17 14.87
CA SER A 197 31.38 -30.43 14.36
C SER A 197 31.81 -30.86 12.94
N GLY A 198 30.92 -31.48 12.17
CA GLY A 198 31.17 -31.83 10.76
C GLY A 198 31.02 -30.58 9.89
N THR A 199 32.11 -30.15 9.25
CA THR A 199 32.12 -28.92 8.44
C THR A 199 31.04 -28.97 7.35
N ILE A 200 30.29 -27.87 7.20
CA ILE A 200 29.25 -27.61 6.19
C ILE A 200 29.65 -28.05 4.76
N ILE A 201 30.96 -28.10 4.49
CA ILE A 201 31.58 -28.56 3.24
C ILE A 201 31.32 -30.05 2.97
N GLU A 202 31.32 -30.91 3.99
CA GLU A 202 31.16 -32.37 3.82
C GLU A 202 29.71 -32.77 3.49
N ARG A 203 28.72 -32.03 4.02
CA ARG A 203 27.30 -32.23 3.70
C ARG A 203 26.93 -31.67 2.32
N ALA A 204 27.54 -30.57 1.89
CA ALA A 204 27.38 -30.05 0.54
C ALA A 204 27.95 -31.01 -0.53
N ALA A 205 29.03 -31.74 -0.20
CA ALA A 205 29.65 -32.73 -1.09
C ALA A 205 28.79 -34.00 -1.31
N ALA A 206 27.85 -34.31 -0.41
CA ALA A 206 27.03 -35.52 -0.48
C ALA A 206 25.79 -35.41 -1.39
N ILE A 207 25.38 -34.18 -1.75
CA ILE A 207 24.15 -33.92 -2.50
C ILE A 207 24.42 -33.80 -4.02
N ILE A 208 25.66 -33.51 -4.42
CA ILE A 208 25.99 -33.26 -5.82
C ILE A 208 26.94 -34.35 -6.34
N THR A 209 26.39 -35.32 -7.08
CA THR A 209 27.16 -36.40 -7.72
C THR A 209 27.66 -36.03 -9.12
N ASN A 210 27.28 -34.85 -9.63
CA ASN A 210 27.60 -34.35 -10.97
C ASN A 210 28.65 -33.22 -10.93
N PRO A 211 29.88 -33.43 -11.45
CA PRO A 211 30.94 -32.42 -11.46
C PRO A 211 30.57 -31.10 -12.17
N ALA A 212 29.64 -31.13 -13.12
CA ALA A 212 29.19 -29.94 -13.83
C ALA A 212 28.33 -29.03 -12.94
N GLU A 213 27.46 -29.61 -12.12
CA GLU A 213 26.59 -28.90 -11.18
C GLU A 213 27.38 -28.31 -10.01
N ILE A 214 28.44 -29.00 -9.54
CA ILE A 214 29.37 -28.47 -8.52
C ILE A 214 30.07 -27.21 -9.04
N ARG A 215 30.55 -27.25 -10.29
CA ARG A 215 31.24 -26.11 -10.90
C ARG A 215 30.31 -24.92 -11.07
N GLU A 216 29.10 -25.16 -11.58
CA GLU A 216 28.10 -24.11 -11.76
C GLU A 216 27.66 -23.52 -10.40
N ALA A 217 27.47 -24.34 -9.37
CA ALA A 217 27.16 -23.87 -8.02
C ALA A 217 28.31 -23.07 -7.39
N ALA A 218 29.56 -23.48 -7.62
CA ALA A 218 30.75 -22.78 -7.13
C ALA A 218 30.99 -21.44 -7.84
N GLU A 219 30.78 -21.38 -9.16
CA GLU A 219 30.85 -20.15 -9.95
C GLU A 219 29.76 -19.15 -9.49
N ASN A 220 28.50 -19.60 -9.37
CA ASN A 220 27.39 -18.79 -8.85
C ASN A 220 27.63 -18.32 -7.40
N ALA A 221 28.18 -19.18 -6.54
CA ALA A 221 28.48 -18.83 -5.15
C ALA A 221 29.64 -17.82 -5.04
N ALA A 222 30.63 -17.90 -5.93
CA ALA A 222 31.74 -16.95 -5.99
C ALA A 222 31.28 -15.57 -6.48
N GLU A 223 30.38 -15.51 -7.46
CA GLU A 223 29.76 -14.27 -7.95
C GLU A 223 28.89 -13.63 -6.86
N VAL A 224 28.01 -14.39 -6.21
CA VAL A 224 27.21 -13.92 -5.06
C VAL A 224 28.13 -13.47 -3.92
N GLY A 225 29.19 -14.23 -3.62
CA GLY A 225 30.16 -13.87 -2.58
C GLY A 225 30.88 -12.55 -2.89
N THR A 226 31.30 -12.34 -4.14
CA THR A 226 31.95 -11.10 -4.59
C THR A 226 31.00 -9.92 -4.56
N TYR A 227 29.75 -10.12 -4.98
CA TYR A 227 28.68 -9.13 -4.91
C TYR A 227 28.39 -8.71 -3.46
N LEU A 228 28.23 -9.67 -2.55
CA LEU A 228 28.02 -9.43 -1.11
C LEU A 228 29.24 -8.77 -0.44
N LEU A 229 30.46 -9.14 -0.83
CA LEU A 229 31.71 -8.50 -0.35
C LEU A 229 31.83 -7.05 -0.83
N LYS A 230 31.43 -6.75 -2.08
CA LYS A 230 31.38 -5.38 -2.60
C LYS A 230 30.34 -4.55 -1.85
N LYS A 231 29.14 -5.10 -1.63
CA LYS A 231 28.05 -4.43 -0.91
C LYS A 231 28.32 -4.24 0.58
N SER A 232 28.95 -5.20 1.25
CA SER A 232 29.28 -5.09 2.68
C SER A 232 30.40 -4.09 2.99
N ARG A 233 31.16 -3.65 1.96
CA ARG A 233 32.21 -2.63 2.07
C ARG A 233 31.71 -1.20 1.81
N GLU A 234 30.45 -1.03 1.42
CA GLU A 234 29.83 0.31 1.33
C GLU A 234 29.46 0.77 2.73
N GLU A 235 30.37 1.46 3.43
CA GLU A 235 30.05 2.13 4.70
C GLU A 235 29.00 3.23 4.46
N ILE A 236 27.93 3.22 5.25
CA ILE A 236 26.97 4.32 5.27
C ILE A 236 27.45 5.39 6.25
N PRO A 237 27.47 6.67 5.85
CA PRO A 237 27.80 7.76 6.75
C PRO A 237 26.89 7.78 7.97
N PRO A 238 27.40 8.19 9.15
CA PRO A 238 26.56 8.37 10.34
C PRO A 238 25.37 9.27 10.03
N SER A 239 24.16 8.81 10.35
CA SER A 239 22.93 9.55 10.11
C SER A 239 22.16 9.73 11.41
N PRO A 240 21.53 10.90 11.63
CA PRO A 240 20.66 11.11 12.78
C PRO A 240 19.47 10.12 12.78
N LEU A 241 19.09 9.60 11.62
CA LEU A 241 17.98 8.65 11.46
C LEU A 241 18.38 7.19 11.72
N ALA A 242 19.68 6.89 11.91
CA ALA A 242 20.20 5.54 12.10
C ALA A 242 20.36 5.15 13.60
N VAL A 243 19.68 5.86 14.50
CA VAL A 243 19.71 5.62 15.95
C VAL A 243 18.28 5.49 16.49
N GLY A 244 17.64 4.34 16.31
CA GLY A 244 16.39 4.05 17.00
C GLY A 244 16.61 4.02 18.53
N SER A 245 15.84 4.81 19.26
CA SER A 245 15.97 4.97 20.72
C SER A 245 15.03 4.05 21.50
N GLY A 246 13.98 3.53 20.84
CA GLY A 246 12.92 2.78 21.51
C GLY A 246 11.96 3.67 22.30
N SER A 247 11.95 4.98 22.01
CA SER A 247 11.01 5.96 22.54
C SER A 247 9.59 5.73 22.01
N PRO A 248 8.57 6.44 22.55
CA PRO A 248 7.23 6.45 21.97
C PRO A 248 7.24 6.78 20.47
N LEU A 249 6.22 6.30 19.78
CA LEU A 249 6.08 6.48 18.34
C LEU A 249 5.09 7.60 18.04
N GLU A 250 5.41 8.39 17.03
CA GLU A 250 4.46 9.31 16.40
C GLU A 250 4.01 8.74 15.07
N LEU A 251 2.69 8.76 14.87
CA LEU A 251 2.04 8.22 13.68
C LEU A 251 1.41 9.33 12.86
N HIS A 252 1.39 9.13 11.55
CA HIS A 252 0.70 10.04 10.66
C HIS A 252 0.18 9.31 9.43
N THR A 253 -0.99 9.72 8.94
CA THR A 253 -1.66 9.13 7.77
C THR A 253 -1.80 10.17 6.65
N LEU A 254 -1.38 9.81 5.44
CA LEU A 254 -1.60 10.62 4.24
C LEU A 254 -2.34 9.80 3.18
N GLU A 255 -3.22 10.45 2.42
CA GLU A 255 -4.05 9.79 1.41
C GLU A 255 -3.96 10.57 0.09
N TYR A 256 -3.70 9.88 -1.00
CA TYR A 256 -3.63 10.47 -2.34
C TYR A 256 -4.42 9.62 -3.34
N PRO A 257 -5.17 10.23 -4.27
CA PRO A 257 -5.65 9.51 -5.43
C PRO A 257 -4.46 8.90 -6.20
N LEU A 258 -4.51 7.61 -6.50
CA LEU A 258 -3.47 6.89 -7.24
C LEU A 258 -3.13 7.60 -8.56
N GLU A 259 -4.16 8.10 -9.24
CA GLU A 259 -4.01 8.81 -10.51
C GLU A 259 -3.33 10.16 -10.38
N ARG A 260 -3.42 10.82 -9.21
CA ARG A 260 -2.70 12.05 -8.89
C ARG A 260 -1.20 11.80 -8.81
N LEU A 261 -0.75 10.81 -8.04
CA LEU A 261 0.69 10.50 -7.95
C LEU A 261 1.27 10.06 -9.30
N LYS A 262 0.50 9.30 -10.11
CA LYS A 262 0.88 8.98 -11.48
C LYS A 262 0.97 10.23 -12.38
N LEU A 263 0.07 11.20 -12.19
CA LEU A 263 0.07 12.46 -12.94
C LEU A 263 1.35 13.24 -12.68
N LEU A 264 1.72 13.40 -11.40
CA LEU A 264 2.94 14.10 -11.01
C LEU A 264 4.19 13.48 -11.66
N GLY A 265 4.27 12.14 -11.70
CA GLY A 265 5.39 11.45 -12.33
C GLY A 265 5.47 11.66 -13.84
N ARG A 266 4.33 11.59 -14.53
CA ARG A 266 4.25 11.83 -15.99
C ARG A 266 4.57 13.28 -16.35
N GLY A 267 4.02 14.23 -15.59
CA GLY A 267 4.19 15.67 -15.82
C GLY A 267 5.63 16.17 -15.73
N LEU A 268 6.53 15.37 -15.15
CA LEU A 268 7.96 15.69 -15.13
C LEU A 268 8.65 15.57 -16.49
N GLY A 269 8.05 14.88 -17.47
CA GLY A 269 8.62 14.63 -18.80
C GLY A 269 9.83 13.67 -18.81
N SER A 270 10.19 13.11 -17.65
CA SER A 270 11.36 12.25 -17.44
C SER A 270 11.03 10.75 -17.40
N GLY A 271 9.78 10.37 -17.72
CA GLY A 271 9.30 8.99 -17.57
C GLY A 271 9.29 8.53 -16.10
N ALA A 272 9.08 9.45 -15.16
CA ALA A 272 9.02 9.13 -13.74
C ALA A 272 7.76 8.33 -13.38
N THR A 273 7.95 7.30 -12.55
CA THR A 273 6.87 6.44 -12.06
C THR A 273 6.33 6.95 -10.72
N MET A 274 5.20 6.40 -10.26
CA MET A 274 4.66 6.69 -8.92
C MET A 274 5.70 6.45 -7.81
N ASN A 275 6.54 5.41 -7.92
CA ASN A 275 7.57 5.13 -6.92
C ASN A 275 8.63 6.23 -6.85
N ASP A 276 9.00 6.79 -8.01
CA ASP A 276 9.96 7.89 -8.09
C ASP A 276 9.37 9.18 -7.50
N VAL A 277 8.07 9.41 -7.72
CA VAL A 277 7.33 10.50 -7.07
C VAL A 277 7.35 10.32 -5.55
N ILE A 278 6.92 9.17 -5.02
CA ILE A 278 6.92 8.90 -3.57
C ILE A 278 8.32 9.10 -2.98
N LEU A 279 9.37 8.58 -3.64
CA LEU A 279 10.76 8.81 -3.23
C LEU A 279 11.12 10.31 -3.19
N GLY A 280 10.69 11.07 -4.20
CA GLY A 280 10.87 12.51 -4.27
C GLY A 280 10.17 13.26 -3.14
N LEU A 281 8.93 12.87 -2.82
CA LEU A 281 8.14 13.43 -1.72
C LEU A 281 8.82 13.15 -0.36
N VAL A 282 9.29 11.92 -0.16
CA VAL A 282 10.08 11.53 1.03
C VAL A 282 11.36 12.35 1.13
N ALA A 283 12.09 12.55 0.02
CA ALA A 283 13.27 13.40 0.01
C ALA A 283 12.93 14.86 0.40
N GLY A 284 11.78 15.36 -0.02
CA GLY A 284 11.24 16.65 0.41
C GLY A 284 11.01 16.74 1.91
N GLY A 285 10.31 15.77 2.49
CA GLY A 285 10.04 15.73 3.93
C GLY A 285 11.31 15.59 4.77
N LEU A 286 12.19 14.66 4.40
CA LEU A 286 13.48 14.49 5.07
C LEU A 286 14.32 15.76 5.01
N ARG A 287 14.32 16.45 3.86
CA ARG A 287 15.10 17.67 3.66
C ARG A 287 14.60 18.76 4.61
N GLN A 288 13.29 19.00 4.64
CA GLN A 288 12.70 19.99 5.53
C GLN A 288 13.05 19.71 6.99
N TRP A 289 12.92 18.45 7.42
CA TRP A 289 13.26 18.04 8.77
C TRP A 289 14.75 18.23 9.10
N LEU A 290 15.66 17.83 8.21
CA LEU A 290 17.11 18.00 8.41
C LEU A 290 17.48 19.49 8.54
N VAL A 291 16.95 20.35 7.65
CA VAL A 291 17.23 21.80 7.67
C VAL A 291 16.75 22.43 8.97
N GLU A 292 15.50 22.17 9.36
CA GLU A 292 14.91 22.76 10.58
C GLU A 292 15.61 22.29 11.86
N ASN A 293 16.18 21.09 11.86
CA ASN A 293 16.92 20.53 13.00
C ASN A 293 18.44 20.77 12.92
N GLY A 294 18.94 21.51 11.91
CA GLY A 294 20.35 21.86 11.78
C GLY A 294 21.27 20.67 11.48
N HIS A 295 20.74 19.62 10.88
CA HIS A 295 21.50 18.44 10.45
C HIS A 295 22.09 18.65 9.04
N PRO A 296 23.24 18.04 8.74
CA PRO A 296 23.82 18.08 7.41
C PRO A 296 22.92 17.38 6.38
N LEU A 297 22.99 17.84 5.14
CA LEU A 297 22.16 17.39 4.01
C LEU A 297 22.86 16.32 3.18
N GLU A 298 23.72 15.51 3.77
CA GLU A 298 24.58 14.57 3.03
C GLU A 298 24.15 13.10 3.29
N ASP A 299 24.14 12.32 2.20
CA ASP A 299 24.13 10.84 2.13
C ASP A 299 23.01 10.08 2.85
N LEU A 300 21.75 10.52 2.70
CA LEU A 300 20.61 9.66 3.04
C LEU A 300 20.36 8.61 1.96
N ARG A 301 20.30 7.35 2.37
CA ARG A 301 19.94 6.21 1.54
C ARG A 301 18.59 5.65 1.97
N VAL A 302 17.70 5.42 1.02
CA VAL A 302 16.39 4.83 1.24
C VAL A 302 16.36 3.43 0.66
N ARG A 303 15.89 2.46 1.42
CA ARG A 303 15.58 1.13 0.89
C ARG A 303 14.15 1.08 0.40
N VAL A 304 13.95 0.68 -0.86
CA VAL A 304 12.63 0.53 -1.48
C VAL A 304 12.52 -0.80 -2.22
N PRO A 305 11.36 -1.47 -2.19
CA PRO A 305 11.10 -2.60 -3.07
C PRO A 305 10.93 -2.11 -4.51
N VAL A 306 11.59 -2.77 -5.46
CA VAL A 306 11.38 -2.57 -6.89
C VAL A 306 10.81 -3.82 -7.54
N ASN A 307 9.83 -3.62 -8.41
CA ASN A 307 9.32 -4.67 -9.30
C ASN A 307 10.34 -4.90 -10.41
N LEU A 308 10.92 -6.10 -10.46
CA LEU A 308 11.75 -6.54 -11.58
C LEU A 308 10.83 -6.98 -12.74
N LYS A 309 11.23 -6.70 -13.99
CA LYS A 309 10.43 -7.01 -15.18
C LYS A 309 10.05 -8.50 -15.23
N LYS A 310 8.81 -8.77 -15.67
CA LYS A 310 8.23 -10.10 -15.83
C LYS A 310 8.80 -10.80 -17.08
N ASP A 311 9.87 -11.57 -16.92
CA ASP A 311 10.10 -12.74 -17.78
C ASP A 311 9.52 -13.96 -17.06
N ARG A 312 8.19 -14.09 -17.04
CA ARG A 312 7.51 -15.26 -16.46
C ARG A 312 6.73 -15.97 -17.56
N LYS A 313 6.94 -17.29 -17.69
CA LYS A 313 5.98 -18.17 -18.38
C LYS A 313 4.82 -18.46 -17.43
N GLU A 314 3.60 -18.48 -17.94
CA GLU A 314 2.41 -18.85 -17.16
C GLU A 314 2.59 -20.25 -16.53
N GLY A 315 2.34 -20.38 -15.23
CA GLY A 315 2.31 -21.67 -14.52
C GLY A 315 3.27 -21.85 -13.34
N GLU A 316 4.25 -20.96 -13.14
CA GLU A 316 5.11 -21.03 -11.94
C GLU A 316 4.41 -20.34 -10.76
N GLY A 317 4.11 -21.06 -9.68
CA GLY A 317 3.67 -20.48 -8.40
C GLY A 317 4.83 -19.86 -7.61
N GLY A 318 4.57 -18.75 -6.90
CA GLY A 318 5.56 -18.03 -6.07
C GLY A 318 5.39 -16.50 -6.12
N ASN A 319 5.78 -15.81 -5.04
CA ASN A 319 5.65 -14.36 -4.83
C ASN A 319 6.28 -13.57 -6.00
N PRO A 320 5.66 -12.49 -6.51
CA PRO A 320 6.12 -11.81 -7.71
C PRO A 320 7.42 -11.06 -7.43
N GLY A 321 8.44 -11.25 -8.27
CA GLY A 321 9.30 -10.19 -8.85
C GLY A 321 9.99 -9.11 -8.00
N VAL A 322 9.76 -8.97 -6.70
CA VAL A 322 10.23 -7.83 -5.89
C VAL A 322 11.66 -8.06 -5.39
N ALA A 323 12.51 -7.05 -5.53
CA ALA A 323 13.86 -7.03 -4.94
C ALA A 323 14.08 -5.70 -4.18
N PRO A 324 14.81 -5.72 -3.05
CA PRO A 324 15.16 -4.48 -2.36
C PRO A 324 16.22 -3.72 -3.15
N MET A 325 16.01 -2.41 -3.32
CA MET A 325 16.94 -1.46 -3.92
C MET A 325 17.28 -0.38 -2.92
N VAL A 326 18.56 -0.01 -2.81
CA VAL A 326 19.02 1.11 -1.97
C VAL A 326 19.28 2.30 -2.86
N VAL A 327 18.58 3.41 -2.62
CA VAL A 327 18.59 4.62 -3.43
C VAL A 327 19.16 5.78 -2.62
N PRO A 328 20.27 6.41 -3.03
CA PRO A 328 20.72 7.65 -2.42
C PRO A 328 19.75 8.78 -2.80
N LEU A 329 19.41 9.63 -1.83
CA LEU A 329 18.56 10.80 -2.05
C LEU A 329 19.40 12.06 -2.31
N PRO A 330 19.04 12.88 -3.30
CA PRO A 330 19.74 14.13 -3.60
C PRO A 330 19.29 15.26 -2.65
N MET A 331 19.75 15.17 -1.40
CA MET A 331 19.34 16.04 -0.29
C MET A 331 19.89 17.47 -0.39
N ASP A 332 20.95 17.67 -1.17
CA ASP A 332 21.58 18.95 -1.50
C ASP A 332 20.78 19.77 -2.54
N ILE A 333 19.91 19.12 -3.31
CA ILE A 333 19.06 19.77 -4.32
C ILE A 333 17.86 20.44 -3.64
N GLU A 334 17.87 21.77 -3.63
CA GLU A 334 16.79 22.58 -3.06
C GLU A 334 15.49 22.49 -3.88
N ASP A 335 15.59 22.66 -5.21
CA ASP A 335 14.45 22.66 -6.12
C ASP A 335 13.70 21.30 -6.13
N PRO A 336 12.41 21.26 -5.72
CA PRO A 336 11.66 20.00 -5.60
C PRO A 336 11.53 19.23 -6.92
N VAL A 337 11.27 19.92 -8.03
CA VAL A 337 11.07 19.31 -9.34
C VAL A 337 12.36 18.66 -9.83
N ARG A 338 13.49 19.37 -9.76
CA ARG A 338 14.81 18.85 -10.09
C ARG A 338 15.20 17.69 -9.18
N ARG A 339 14.88 17.77 -7.88
CA ARG A 339 15.16 16.69 -6.92
C ARG A 339 14.50 15.38 -7.35
N VAL A 340 13.23 15.42 -7.74
CA VAL A 340 12.52 14.21 -8.22
C VAL A 340 13.05 13.70 -9.56
N ARG A 341 13.47 14.59 -10.47
CA ARG A 341 14.13 14.17 -11.72
C ARG A 341 15.44 13.41 -11.45
N VAL A 342 16.28 13.92 -10.54
CA VAL A 342 17.53 13.25 -10.17
C VAL A 342 17.27 11.93 -9.45
N VAL A 343 16.23 11.83 -8.62
CA VAL A 343 15.77 10.55 -8.07
C VAL A 343 15.45 9.57 -9.20
N ARG A 344 14.67 9.97 -10.21
CA ARG A 344 14.32 9.11 -11.35
C ARG A 344 15.55 8.65 -12.15
N GLU A 345 16.48 9.55 -12.43
CA GLU A 345 17.75 9.23 -13.11
C GLU A 345 18.58 8.23 -12.28
N THR A 346 18.61 8.42 -10.96
CA THR A 346 19.33 7.54 -10.03
C THR A 346 18.69 6.15 -9.97
N THR A 347 17.35 6.06 -9.84
CA THR A 347 16.66 4.77 -9.81
C THR A 347 16.77 4.04 -11.17
N GLU A 348 16.83 4.77 -12.28
CA GLU A 348 17.11 4.20 -13.61
C GLU A 348 18.51 3.61 -13.68
N ALA A 349 19.52 4.39 -13.28
CA ALA A 349 20.90 3.97 -13.33
C ALA A 349 21.16 2.74 -12.46
N ILE A 350 20.57 2.67 -11.25
CA ILE A 350 20.68 1.49 -10.38
C ILE A 350 20.03 0.28 -11.05
N LYS A 351 18.82 0.40 -11.59
CA LYS A 351 18.13 -0.68 -12.30
C LYS A 351 18.88 -1.16 -13.55
N ALA A 352 19.63 -0.28 -14.20
CA ALA A 352 20.43 -0.60 -15.38
C ALA A 352 21.80 -1.21 -15.04
N ALA A 353 22.39 -0.80 -13.90
CA ALA A 353 23.70 -1.25 -13.45
C ALA A 353 23.66 -2.58 -12.69
N ASP A 354 22.54 -2.92 -12.06
CA ASP A 354 22.33 -4.25 -11.49
C ASP A 354 22.19 -5.27 -12.63
N GLU A 355 23.29 -5.95 -12.97
CA GLU A 355 23.29 -7.03 -13.94
C GLU A 355 22.24 -8.09 -13.56
N PRO A 356 21.30 -8.44 -14.45
CA PRO A 356 20.26 -9.43 -14.20
C PRO A 356 20.84 -10.75 -13.66
N GLU A 357 22.05 -11.10 -14.08
CA GLU A 357 22.80 -12.30 -13.71
C GLU A 357 23.13 -12.33 -12.20
N HIS A 358 23.60 -11.22 -11.61
CA HIS A 358 23.92 -11.15 -10.18
C HIS A 358 22.66 -11.21 -9.29
N ILE A 359 21.58 -10.51 -9.68
CA ILE A 359 20.28 -10.60 -8.98
C ILE A 359 19.69 -12.01 -9.12
N MET A 360 19.80 -12.62 -10.30
CA MET A 360 19.36 -14.00 -10.53
C MET A 360 20.20 -15.01 -9.75
N ALA A 361 21.51 -14.81 -9.63
CA ALA A 361 22.41 -15.64 -8.85
C ALA A 361 22.10 -15.54 -7.35
N VAL A 362 21.93 -14.32 -6.82
CA VAL A 362 21.48 -14.11 -5.43
C VAL A 362 20.10 -14.75 -5.22
N ARG A 363 19.17 -14.65 -6.17
CA ARG A 363 17.85 -15.31 -6.09
C ARG A 363 17.93 -16.82 -6.16
N LYS A 364 18.77 -17.39 -7.03
CA LYS A 364 18.96 -18.82 -7.19
C LYS A 364 19.53 -19.40 -5.91
N VAL A 365 20.59 -18.78 -5.38
CA VAL A 365 21.15 -19.10 -4.07
C VAL A 365 20.11 -18.90 -2.96
N ALA A 366 19.39 -17.79 -2.93
CA ALA A 366 18.34 -17.54 -1.93
C ALA A 366 17.11 -18.47 -2.06
N ARG A 367 16.98 -19.24 -3.15
CA ARG A 367 15.92 -20.25 -3.34
C ARG A 367 16.42 -21.65 -2.99
N GLU A 368 17.63 -21.98 -3.44
CA GLU A 368 18.20 -23.33 -3.39
C GLU A 368 19.08 -23.57 -2.16
N ALA A 369 19.55 -22.52 -1.48
CA ALA A 369 20.44 -22.67 -0.34
C ALA A 369 19.73 -23.29 0.89
N PRO A 370 20.46 -24.06 1.71
CA PRO A 370 20.02 -24.45 3.05
C PRO A 370 19.64 -23.22 3.91
N ALA A 371 18.66 -23.39 4.80
CA ALA A 371 18.10 -22.31 5.62
C ALA A 371 19.13 -21.47 6.41
N PRO A 372 20.18 -22.06 7.02
CA PRO A 372 21.19 -21.28 7.75
C PRO A 372 22.00 -20.32 6.85
N ILE A 373 22.21 -20.71 5.59
CA ILE A 373 22.91 -19.88 4.59
C ILE A 373 22.00 -18.75 4.12
N LYS A 374 20.72 -19.05 3.86
CA LYS A 374 19.71 -18.03 3.51
C LYS A 374 19.59 -16.97 4.61
N GLU A 375 19.57 -17.39 5.87
CA GLU A 375 19.46 -16.48 7.01
C GLU A 375 20.67 -15.55 7.13
N ARG A 376 21.88 -16.12 7.05
CA ARG A 376 23.11 -15.34 7.13
C ARG A 376 23.27 -14.39 5.93
N ALA A 377 22.88 -14.83 4.74
CA ALA A 377 22.84 -13.98 3.54
C ALA A 377 21.79 -12.86 3.68
N MET A 378 20.59 -13.17 4.16
CA MET A 378 19.55 -12.16 4.41
C MET A 378 20.02 -11.14 5.44
N ARG A 379 20.60 -11.55 6.57
CA ARG A 379 21.17 -10.62 7.56
C ARG A 379 22.26 -9.71 6.97
N LEU A 380 22.99 -10.16 5.96
CA LEU A 380 23.99 -9.34 5.25
C LEU A 380 23.37 -8.40 4.20
N VAL A 381 22.21 -8.75 3.62
CA VAL A 381 21.49 -7.98 2.59
C VAL A 381 20.40 -7.07 3.19
N THR A 382 20.00 -7.30 4.44
CA THR A 382 18.94 -6.55 5.12
C THR A 382 19.37 -5.97 6.47
N GLY A 383 20.60 -6.26 6.91
CA GLY A 383 21.12 -5.88 8.22
C GLY A 383 21.41 -4.39 8.40
N ARG A 384 21.81 -4.05 9.63
CA ARG A 384 22.15 -2.67 10.07
C ARG A 384 23.19 -2.05 9.13
N GLY A 385 22.96 -0.78 8.77
CA GLY A 385 23.92 0.02 8.00
C GLY A 385 23.77 -0.02 6.49
N GLN A 386 22.59 -0.38 5.94
CA GLN A 386 22.34 -0.34 4.48
C GLN A 386 21.31 0.70 4.00
N ALA A 387 20.52 1.30 4.90
CA ALA A 387 19.65 2.43 4.60
C ALA A 387 19.37 3.24 5.87
N ASN A 388 18.97 4.50 5.72
CA ASN A 388 18.54 5.41 6.78
C ASN A 388 17.01 5.46 6.94
N VAL A 389 16.28 5.12 5.88
CA VAL A 389 14.81 5.04 5.84
C VAL A 389 14.41 3.82 5.02
N VAL A 390 13.33 3.15 5.43
CA VAL A 390 12.72 2.06 4.67
C VAL A 390 11.35 2.50 4.20
N ILE A 391 11.11 2.34 2.90
CA ILE A 391 9.77 2.48 2.31
C ILE A 391 9.28 1.10 1.93
N HIS A 392 8.12 0.73 2.45
CA HIS A 392 7.34 -0.40 1.96
C HIS A 392 6.30 0.13 0.98
N ASN A 393 6.25 -0.41 -0.24
CA ASN A 393 5.21 -0.07 -1.21
C ASN A 393 4.47 -1.34 -1.64
N LEU A 394 3.20 -1.44 -1.26
CA LEU A 394 2.36 -2.62 -1.41
C LEU A 394 1.24 -2.31 -2.40
N PRO A 395 1.38 -2.73 -3.68
CA PRO A 395 0.31 -2.54 -4.66
C PRO A 395 -0.85 -3.49 -4.33
N GLY A 396 -1.99 -2.92 -3.94
CA GLY A 396 -3.23 -3.66 -3.74
C GLY A 396 -4.13 -3.67 -4.97
N PRO A 397 -5.32 -4.30 -4.88
CA PRO A 397 -6.24 -4.42 -5.99
C PRO A 397 -6.78 -3.06 -6.44
N PRO A 398 -6.96 -2.84 -7.77
CA PRO A 398 -7.49 -1.58 -8.30
C PRO A 398 -8.99 -1.42 -8.09
N ILE A 399 -9.67 -2.48 -7.65
CA ILE A 399 -11.11 -2.47 -7.36
C ILE A 399 -11.37 -1.95 -5.95
N LYS A 400 -12.54 -1.36 -5.76
CA LYS A 400 -13.03 -0.95 -4.44
C LYS A 400 -13.36 -2.20 -3.62
N LEU A 401 -13.00 -2.18 -2.34
CA LEU A 401 -13.30 -3.24 -1.39
C LEU A 401 -14.35 -2.77 -0.39
N TYR A 402 -15.11 -3.70 0.15
CA TYR A 402 -16.23 -3.42 1.05
C TYR A 402 -16.13 -4.26 2.32
N VAL A 403 -16.71 -3.78 3.41
CA VAL A 403 -16.95 -4.57 4.63
C VAL A 403 -18.43 -4.41 4.96
N LEU A 404 -19.22 -5.49 4.82
CA LEU A 404 -20.67 -5.46 5.08
C LEU A 404 -21.36 -4.31 4.30
N GLY A 405 -21.01 -4.16 3.02
CA GLY A 405 -21.51 -3.12 2.12
C GLY A 405 -20.97 -1.70 2.38
N ALA A 406 -20.21 -1.49 3.45
CA ALA A 406 -19.52 -0.23 3.67
C ALA A 406 -18.26 -0.15 2.79
N PRO A 407 -18.13 0.87 1.92
CA PRO A 407 -16.96 1.03 1.07
C PRO A 407 -15.70 1.33 1.89
N THR A 408 -14.59 0.69 1.56
CA THR A 408 -13.27 1.08 2.09
C THR A 408 -12.86 2.42 1.49
N SER A 409 -12.64 3.42 2.34
CA SER A 409 -12.17 4.76 1.97
C SER A 409 -10.64 4.80 1.87
N SER A 410 -9.95 4.17 2.82
CA SER A 410 -8.49 4.08 2.83
C SER A 410 -8.01 2.87 3.63
N PHE A 411 -6.79 2.39 3.32
CA PHE A 411 -6.16 1.27 4.03
C PHE A 411 -4.69 1.61 4.31
N HIS A 412 -4.41 2.09 5.51
CA HIS A 412 -3.06 2.40 5.96
C HIS A 412 -2.42 1.15 6.55
N SER A 413 -1.11 1.00 6.36
CA SER A 413 -0.32 0.00 7.06
C SER A 413 0.79 0.68 7.83
N PHE A 414 1.20 0.11 8.95
CA PHE A 414 2.33 0.58 9.74
C PHE A 414 3.24 -0.60 10.07
N SER A 415 4.54 -0.31 10.10
CA SER A 415 5.56 -1.20 10.61
C SER A 415 6.29 -0.45 11.71
N LEU A 416 6.56 -1.13 12.84
CA LEU A 416 7.31 -0.50 13.91
C LEU A 416 8.78 -0.37 13.51
N PRO A 417 9.45 0.72 13.90
CA PRO A 417 10.87 0.87 13.64
C PRO A 417 11.68 -0.26 14.29
N SER A 418 12.22 -1.15 13.46
CA SER A 418 13.07 -2.25 13.93
C SER A 418 14.52 -1.79 14.02
N ALA A 419 15.16 -2.12 15.15
CA ALA A 419 16.60 -2.12 15.41
C ALA A 419 17.48 -1.08 14.65
N GLY A 420 17.09 0.20 14.65
CA GLY A 420 18.01 1.31 14.35
C GLY A 420 17.50 2.40 13.42
N LEU A 421 16.28 2.33 12.86
CA LEU A 421 15.77 3.40 11.99
C LEU A 421 14.79 4.31 12.73
N ALA A 422 14.83 5.62 12.45
CA ALA A 422 13.97 6.61 13.10
C ALA A 422 12.64 6.87 12.38
N LEU A 423 12.52 6.46 11.11
CA LEU A 423 11.33 6.68 10.28
C LEU A 423 11.04 5.47 9.41
N HIS A 424 9.79 5.01 9.46
CA HIS A 424 9.22 3.99 8.58
C HIS A 424 8.07 4.59 7.77
N LEU A 425 8.00 4.25 6.49
CA LEU A 425 6.92 4.65 5.59
C LEU A 425 6.36 3.43 4.88
N ASN A 426 5.04 3.26 4.95
CA ASN A 426 4.33 2.22 4.24
C ASN A 426 3.30 2.87 3.31
N ALA A 427 3.42 2.66 2.01
CA ALA A 427 2.43 3.04 1.02
C ALA A 427 1.65 1.80 0.58
N VAL A 428 0.32 1.85 0.65
CA VAL A 428 -0.59 0.79 0.21
C VAL A 428 -1.61 1.39 -0.75
N SER A 429 -1.86 0.74 -1.89
CA SER A 429 -2.85 1.22 -2.86
C SER A 429 -4.07 0.31 -2.93
N VAL A 430 -5.27 0.79 -2.61
CA VAL A 430 -6.53 0.02 -2.69
C VAL A 430 -7.62 0.90 -3.31
N GLY A 431 -8.40 0.35 -4.26
CA GLY A 431 -9.58 1.06 -4.80
C GLY A 431 -9.28 2.41 -5.45
N GLY A 432 -8.06 2.60 -5.98
CA GLY A 432 -7.63 3.87 -6.58
C GLY A 432 -7.11 4.91 -5.58
N VAL A 433 -7.01 4.59 -4.28
CA VAL A 433 -6.41 5.45 -3.26
C VAL A 433 -5.06 4.88 -2.83
N VAL A 434 -4.04 5.73 -2.70
CA VAL A 434 -2.75 5.42 -2.10
C VAL A 434 -2.74 5.97 -0.68
N SER A 435 -2.72 5.07 0.28
CA SER A 435 -2.68 5.34 1.72
C SER A 435 -1.25 5.19 2.22
N ILE A 436 -0.72 6.22 2.86
CA ILE A 436 0.65 6.27 3.38
C ILE A 436 0.59 6.36 4.90
N GLY A 437 1.09 5.32 5.57
CA GLY A 437 1.33 5.30 7.01
C GLY A 437 2.77 5.67 7.34
N LEU A 438 2.95 6.67 8.19
CA LEU A 438 4.24 7.09 8.74
C LEU A 438 4.34 6.66 10.20
N ALA A 439 5.49 6.13 10.60
CA ALA A 439 5.81 5.84 12.00
C ALA A 439 7.22 6.35 12.31
N ALA A 440 7.32 7.25 13.29
CA ALA A 440 8.57 7.90 13.68
C ALA A 440 8.91 7.66 15.15
N ASP A 441 10.19 7.40 15.44
CA ASP A 441 10.71 7.31 16.80
C ASP A 441 10.86 8.72 17.39
N GLN A 442 10.06 9.07 18.40
CA GLN A 442 10.06 10.42 18.98
C GLN A 442 11.35 10.80 19.72
N GLY A 443 12.21 9.84 20.03
CA GLY A 443 13.54 10.11 20.57
C GLY A 443 14.49 10.70 19.53
N VAL A 444 14.18 10.54 18.24
CA VAL A 444 14.93 11.13 17.12
C VAL A 444 14.11 12.21 16.43
N MET A 445 12.94 11.83 15.91
CA MET A 445 12.01 12.74 15.22
C MET A 445 10.89 13.11 16.20
N LYS A 446 11.12 14.15 17.00
CA LYS A 446 10.15 14.62 18.02
C LYS A 446 8.76 14.94 17.48
N SER A 447 8.66 15.24 16.19
CA SER A 447 7.42 15.52 15.48
C SER A 447 7.58 15.22 13.99
N LEU A 448 6.52 14.69 13.39
CA LEU A 448 6.40 14.48 11.95
C LEU A 448 6.00 15.76 11.19
N ASP A 449 5.58 16.82 11.86
CA ASP A 449 5.04 18.04 11.22
C ASP A 449 5.99 18.64 10.19
N SER A 450 7.27 18.74 10.55
CA SER A 450 8.30 19.28 9.65
C SER A 450 8.47 18.42 8.41
N PHE A 451 8.48 17.10 8.59
CA PHE A 451 8.56 16.14 7.49
C PHE A 451 7.32 16.24 6.59
N VAL A 452 6.12 16.26 7.16
CA VAL A 452 4.86 16.32 6.41
C VAL A 452 4.79 17.63 5.61
N ARG A 453 5.15 18.78 6.20
CA ARG A 453 5.22 20.05 5.45
C ARG A 453 6.17 19.98 4.25
N GLY A 454 7.35 19.39 4.41
CA GLY A 454 8.29 19.23 3.30
C GLY A 454 7.81 18.27 2.21
N PHE A 455 7.11 17.21 2.62
CA PHE A 455 6.48 16.23 1.74
C PHE A 455 5.40 16.89 0.88
N GLU A 456 4.44 17.58 1.51
CA GLU A 456 3.35 18.27 0.84
C GLU A 456 3.83 19.45 -0.01
N ALA A 457 4.83 20.21 0.45
CA ALA A 457 5.42 21.29 -0.34
C ALA A 457 6.07 20.76 -1.63
N THR A 458 6.68 19.57 -1.58
CA THR A 458 7.23 18.91 -2.77
C THR A 458 6.12 18.45 -3.70
N GLU A 459 5.05 17.86 -3.17
CA GLU A 459 3.87 17.47 -3.95
C GLU A 459 3.28 18.65 -4.71
N LYS A 460 3.04 19.77 -4.01
CA LYS A 460 2.51 21.00 -4.58
C LYS A 460 3.42 21.58 -5.66
N ALA A 461 4.74 21.55 -5.45
CA ALA A 461 5.70 22.01 -6.45
C ALA A 461 5.68 21.13 -7.72
N LEU A 462 5.54 19.81 -7.57
CA LEU A 462 5.37 18.90 -8.71
C LEU A 462 4.06 19.18 -9.45
N ALA A 463 2.96 19.44 -8.73
CA ALA A 463 1.67 19.77 -9.33
C ALA A 463 1.76 21.05 -10.18
N GLY A 464 2.47 22.07 -9.70
CA GLY A 464 2.74 23.29 -10.47
C GLY A 464 3.63 23.10 -11.70
N GLY A 465 4.29 21.93 -11.83
CA GLY A 465 5.09 21.54 -12.98
C GLY A 465 4.39 20.60 -13.97
N VAL A 466 3.16 20.13 -13.69
CA VAL A 466 2.39 19.31 -14.63
C VAL A 466 1.94 20.18 -15.80
N SER A 467 2.31 19.81 -17.02
CA SER A 467 1.94 20.61 -18.19
C SER A 467 0.44 20.49 -18.49
N ARG A 468 -0.17 21.55 -19.04
CA ARG A 468 -1.56 21.50 -19.53
C ARG A 468 -1.78 20.38 -20.55
N LEU A 469 -0.74 20.04 -21.31
CA LEU A 469 -0.74 18.96 -22.29
C LEU A 469 -0.92 17.59 -21.64
N ASP A 470 -0.24 17.34 -20.51
CA ASP A 470 -0.37 16.09 -19.77
C ASP A 470 -1.78 15.91 -19.17
N LEU A 471 -2.45 17.02 -18.86
CA LEU A 471 -3.84 17.04 -18.42
C LEU A 471 -4.79 16.70 -19.59
N VAL A 472 -4.63 17.35 -20.75
CA VAL A 472 -5.46 17.10 -21.95
C VAL A 472 -5.37 15.64 -22.40
N ARG A 473 -4.16 15.08 -22.48
CA ARG A 473 -3.90 13.69 -22.91
C ARG A 473 -4.64 12.63 -22.10
N ARG A 474 -5.09 12.95 -20.89
CA ARG A 474 -5.75 11.99 -19.99
C ARG A 474 -7.27 12.10 -19.99
N VAL A 475 -7.83 13.18 -20.52
CA VAL A 475 -9.27 13.27 -20.67
C VAL A 475 -9.68 12.28 -21.76
N PRO A 476 -10.52 11.27 -21.45
CA PRO A 476 -10.82 10.20 -22.41
C PRO A 476 -11.34 10.71 -23.75
N ILE A 477 -12.04 11.85 -23.75
CA ILE A 477 -12.59 12.50 -24.95
C ILE A 477 -11.53 13.15 -25.85
N PHE A 478 -10.35 13.48 -25.31
CA PHE A 478 -9.23 14.06 -26.06
C PHE A 478 -8.16 13.03 -26.42
N ALA A 479 -8.16 11.86 -25.75
CA ALA A 479 -7.17 10.82 -25.95
C ALA A 479 -7.03 10.30 -27.40
N PRO A 480 -8.10 10.24 -28.23
CA PRO A 480 -7.98 9.84 -29.63
C PRO A 480 -7.43 10.92 -30.56
N LEU A 481 -7.35 12.18 -30.11
CA LEU A 481 -6.87 13.31 -30.91
C LEU A 481 -5.36 13.19 -31.16
N ASP A 482 -4.92 13.69 -32.31
CA ASP A 482 -3.50 13.80 -32.66
C ASP A 482 -2.76 14.77 -31.70
N ASP A 483 -1.47 14.53 -31.50
CA ASP A 483 -0.63 15.28 -30.56
C ASP A 483 -0.68 16.81 -30.80
N ASP A 484 -0.66 17.26 -32.05
CA ASP A 484 -0.73 18.68 -32.42
C ASP A 484 -2.05 19.34 -31.95
N VAL A 485 -3.16 18.60 -32.03
CA VAL A 485 -4.48 19.07 -31.60
C VAL A 485 -4.55 19.09 -30.07
N GLN A 486 -3.97 18.08 -29.41
CA GLN A 486 -3.89 18.05 -27.95
C GLN A 486 -3.03 19.20 -27.40
N GLU A 487 -1.94 19.55 -28.09
CA GLU A 487 -1.10 20.72 -27.76
C GLU A 487 -1.84 22.03 -27.89
N ASP A 488 -2.59 22.22 -28.97
CA ASP A 488 -3.40 23.43 -29.18
C ASP A 488 -4.53 23.54 -28.14
N LEU A 489 -5.23 22.45 -27.84
CA LEU A 489 -6.24 22.40 -26.77
C LEU A 489 -5.62 22.77 -25.42
N ALA A 490 -4.46 22.20 -25.10
CA ALA A 490 -3.75 22.48 -23.85
C ALA A 490 -3.31 23.93 -23.73
N ALA A 491 -2.88 24.56 -24.83
CA ALA A 491 -2.50 25.97 -24.86
C ALA A 491 -3.70 26.88 -24.55
N ARG A 492 -4.90 26.48 -25.00
CA ARG A 492 -6.15 27.25 -24.84
C ARG A 492 -6.87 27.01 -23.51
N MET A 493 -6.44 26.03 -22.70
CA MET A 493 -7.02 25.85 -21.37
C MET A 493 -6.57 26.93 -20.39
N GLU A 494 -7.51 27.45 -19.60
CA GLU A 494 -7.27 28.45 -18.57
C GLU A 494 -7.42 27.87 -17.15
N GLU A 495 -6.52 28.22 -16.24
CA GLU A 495 -6.66 27.82 -14.83
C GLU A 495 -7.68 28.74 -14.14
N ARG A 496 -8.66 28.14 -13.45
CA ARG A 496 -9.61 28.83 -12.58
C ARG A 496 -9.53 28.27 -11.18
N ARG A 497 -9.31 29.15 -10.20
CA ARG A 497 -9.37 28.82 -8.77
C ARG A 497 -10.80 28.99 -8.27
N VAL A 498 -11.23 28.07 -7.42
CA VAL A 498 -12.60 27.93 -6.97
C VAL A 498 -12.61 27.86 -5.44
N LYS A 499 -13.58 28.52 -4.80
CA LYS A 499 -13.73 28.46 -3.34
C LYS A 499 -14.76 27.41 -2.92
N ALA A 500 -14.65 26.94 -1.68
CA ALA A 500 -15.69 26.11 -1.08
C ALA A 500 -17.10 26.72 -1.23
N GLY A 501 -18.05 25.92 -1.69
CA GLY A 501 -19.45 26.30 -1.95
C GLY A 501 -19.69 27.04 -3.27
N GLU A 502 -18.67 27.23 -4.11
CA GLU A 502 -18.82 27.89 -5.40
C GLU A 502 -19.39 26.92 -6.45
N THR A 503 -20.48 27.34 -7.11
CA THR A 503 -21.13 26.60 -8.20
C THR A 503 -20.48 26.94 -9.54
N LEU A 504 -19.97 25.95 -10.27
CA LEU A 504 -19.35 26.16 -11.58
C LEU A 504 -20.33 25.97 -12.73
N VAL A 505 -21.26 25.03 -12.59
CA VAL A 505 -22.35 24.82 -13.55
C VAL A 505 -23.63 24.59 -12.78
N LYS A 506 -24.74 25.07 -13.33
CA LYS A 506 -26.06 24.93 -12.72
C LYS A 506 -27.00 24.23 -13.69
N GLN A 507 -27.75 23.25 -13.18
CA GLN A 507 -28.72 22.49 -13.97
C GLN A 507 -29.75 23.41 -14.62
N GLY A 508 -30.09 23.14 -15.87
CA GLY A 508 -31.04 23.92 -16.67
C GLY A 508 -30.46 25.18 -17.30
N GLU A 509 -29.20 25.52 -17.06
CA GLU A 509 -28.53 26.64 -17.74
C GLU A 509 -27.88 26.19 -19.04
N SER A 510 -27.64 27.12 -19.97
CA SER A 510 -26.82 26.84 -21.15
C SER A 510 -25.36 26.62 -20.73
N GLY A 511 -24.64 25.75 -21.42
CA GLY A 511 -23.26 25.41 -21.11
C GLY A 511 -22.28 25.71 -22.24
N ASP A 512 -21.32 26.59 -21.98
CA ASP A 512 -20.28 27.01 -22.91
C ASP A 512 -18.84 26.70 -22.44
N GLU A 513 -18.70 26.13 -21.25
CA GLU A 513 -17.40 25.77 -20.66
C GLU A 513 -17.30 24.27 -20.35
N PHE A 514 -16.14 23.70 -20.65
CA PHE A 514 -15.66 22.41 -20.19
C PHE A 514 -14.73 22.60 -19.00
N PHE A 515 -14.82 21.70 -18.02
CA PHE A 515 -13.98 21.74 -16.82
C PHE A 515 -13.25 20.42 -16.61
N LEU A 516 -11.95 20.51 -16.29
CA LEU A 516 -11.13 19.40 -15.83
C LEU A 516 -10.62 19.70 -14.42
N ILE A 517 -10.86 18.80 -13.48
CA ILE A 517 -10.51 18.99 -12.07
C ILE A 517 -9.02 18.69 -11.88
N VAL A 518 -8.27 19.66 -11.36
CA VAL A 518 -6.84 19.53 -11.01
C VAL A 518 -6.66 19.34 -9.51
N GLU A 519 -7.45 20.05 -8.71
CA GLU A 519 -7.41 20.03 -7.25
C GLU A 519 -8.81 20.27 -6.68
N GLY A 520 -9.12 19.66 -5.54
CA GLY A 520 -10.40 19.78 -4.84
C GLY A 520 -11.40 18.67 -5.20
N GLU A 521 -12.50 18.65 -4.45
CA GLU A 521 -13.65 17.77 -4.65
C GLU A 521 -14.89 18.58 -5.04
N PHE A 522 -15.68 18.05 -5.96
CA PHE A 522 -16.85 18.74 -6.52
C PHE A 522 -18.07 17.81 -6.48
N ASP A 523 -19.12 18.24 -5.81
CA ASP A 523 -20.39 17.52 -5.77
C ASP A 523 -21.22 17.81 -7.02
N THR A 524 -21.80 16.76 -7.58
CA THR A 524 -22.75 16.81 -8.70
C THR A 524 -24.14 16.60 -8.16
N LEU A 525 -25.03 17.56 -8.39
CA LEU A 525 -26.40 17.57 -7.89
C LEU A 525 -27.41 17.56 -9.04
N VAL A 526 -28.46 16.75 -8.92
CA VAL A 526 -29.63 16.76 -9.81
C VAL A 526 -30.85 17.09 -8.99
N ASP A 527 -31.60 18.11 -9.39
CA ASP A 527 -32.77 18.61 -8.68
C ASP A 527 -32.48 18.92 -7.20
N GLY A 528 -31.25 19.38 -6.94
CA GLY A 528 -30.75 19.70 -5.59
C GLY A 528 -30.31 18.50 -4.75
N LYS A 529 -30.43 17.27 -5.24
CA LYS A 529 -29.96 16.05 -4.54
C LYS A 529 -28.55 15.67 -5.03
N GLY A 530 -27.64 15.41 -4.09
CA GLY A 530 -26.29 14.95 -4.42
C GLY A 530 -26.30 13.56 -5.04
N VAL A 531 -25.73 13.44 -6.24
CA VAL A 531 -25.68 12.19 -7.01
C VAL A 531 -24.29 11.55 -6.93
N ARG A 532 -23.24 12.37 -6.92
CA ARG A 532 -21.85 11.91 -6.96
C ARG A 532 -20.88 13.03 -6.58
N THR A 533 -19.76 12.69 -5.96
CA THR A 533 -18.58 13.56 -5.82
C THR A 533 -17.52 13.21 -6.88
N MET A 534 -16.94 14.23 -7.52
CA MET A 534 -15.86 14.12 -8.50
C MET A 534 -14.56 14.72 -7.94
N GLY A 535 -13.42 14.14 -8.32
CA GLY A 535 -12.09 14.57 -7.84
C GLY A 535 -11.08 14.82 -8.95
N PRO A 536 -9.80 15.02 -8.61
CA PRO A 536 -8.74 15.30 -9.57
C PRO A 536 -8.61 14.26 -10.70
N GLY A 537 -8.48 14.74 -11.93
CA GLY A 537 -8.42 13.92 -13.14
C GLY A 537 -9.77 13.64 -13.79
N GLU A 538 -10.87 14.00 -13.13
CA GLU A 538 -12.22 13.92 -13.68
C GLU A 538 -12.64 15.22 -14.36
N SER A 539 -13.56 15.14 -15.30
CA SER A 539 -14.03 16.28 -16.08
C SER A 539 -15.55 16.33 -16.20
N PHE A 540 -16.10 17.52 -16.41
CA PHE A 540 -17.53 17.74 -16.58
C PHE A 540 -17.83 18.87 -17.57
N GLY A 541 -19.08 18.89 -18.04
CA GLY A 541 -19.61 19.91 -18.93
C GLY A 541 -19.70 19.52 -20.41
N GLU A 542 -19.17 18.35 -20.78
CA GLU A 542 -19.14 17.81 -22.15
C GLU A 542 -20.53 17.59 -22.77
N ILE A 543 -21.54 17.22 -21.97
CA ILE A 543 -22.89 16.90 -22.45
C ILE A 543 -23.53 18.11 -23.13
N ALA A 544 -23.57 19.24 -22.43
CA ALA A 544 -24.19 20.48 -22.91
C ALA A 544 -23.49 21.02 -24.16
N MET A 545 -22.16 20.87 -24.25
CA MET A 545 -21.41 21.33 -25.42
C MET A 545 -21.68 20.47 -26.66
N LEU A 546 -21.71 19.15 -26.53
CA LEU A 546 -21.82 18.22 -27.66
C LEU A 546 -23.25 18.00 -28.15
N ARG A 547 -24.22 17.95 -27.23
CA ARG A 547 -25.63 17.72 -27.60
C ARG A 547 -26.44 18.99 -27.79
N ASP A 548 -25.80 20.15 -27.59
CA ASP A 548 -26.46 21.47 -27.62
C ASP A 548 -27.71 21.50 -26.73
N THR A 549 -27.58 20.94 -25.52
CA THR A 549 -28.63 20.90 -24.49
C THR A 549 -28.24 21.76 -23.30
N GLU A 550 -29.21 22.05 -22.43
CA GLU A 550 -28.94 22.64 -21.12
C GLU A 550 -28.09 21.70 -20.25
N ARG A 551 -27.43 22.26 -19.23
CA ARG A 551 -26.67 21.53 -18.21
C ARG A 551 -27.60 20.53 -17.52
N THR A 552 -27.19 19.27 -17.48
CA THR A 552 -28.00 18.18 -16.93
C THR A 552 -27.88 18.03 -15.42
N ALA A 553 -26.90 18.70 -14.80
CA ALA A 553 -26.65 18.68 -13.37
C ALA A 553 -25.98 19.99 -12.92
N THR A 554 -26.08 20.28 -11.63
CA THR A 554 -25.33 21.33 -10.94
C THR A 554 -24.01 20.75 -10.42
N VAL A 555 -22.91 21.48 -10.49
CA VAL A 555 -21.62 21.08 -9.90
C VAL A 555 -21.11 22.17 -8.96
N GLU A 556 -20.85 21.81 -7.72
CA GLU A 556 -20.45 22.71 -6.63
C GLU A 556 -19.16 22.21 -5.95
N ALA A 557 -18.25 23.12 -5.62
CA ALA A 557 -17.02 22.79 -4.92
C ALA A 557 -17.28 22.49 -3.43
N LYS A 558 -16.84 21.33 -2.92
CA LYS A 558 -16.91 21.01 -1.48
C LYS A 558 -15.90 21.77 -0.63
N GLY A 559 -14.77 22.12 -1.24
CA GLY A 559 -13.64 22.82 -0.64
C GLY A 559 -12.98 23.74 -1.67
N ASP A 560 -11.91 24.43 -1.26
CA ASP A 560 -11.10 25.18 -2.21
C ASP A 560 -10.48 24.23 -3.25
N GLY A 561 -10.46 24.66 -4.51
CA GLY A 561 -10.05 23.81 -5.62
C GLY A 561 -9.52 24.57 -6.83
N VAL A 562 -9.02 23.81 -7.81
CA VAL A 562 -8.46 24.33 -9.06
C VAL A 562 -8.98 23.48 -10.22
N VAL A 563 -9.50 24.15 -11.25
CA VAL A 563 -9.97 23.53 -12.48
C VAL A 563 -9.29 24.14 -13.70
N MET A 564 -9.09 23.34 -14.74
CA MET A 564 -8.77 23.85 -16.08
C MET A 564 -10.07 24.02 -16.86
N VAL A 565 -10.24 25.19 -17.46
CA VAL A 565 -11.43 25.58 -18.22
C VAL A 565 -11.09 25.62 -19.70
N LEU A 566 -11.96 25.06 -20.53
CA LEU A 566 -11.86 25.13 -21.98
C LEU A 566 -13.20 25.61 -22.55
N GLY A 567 -13.18 26.67 -23.36
CA GLY A 567 -14.39 27.21 -23.98
C GLY A 567 -14.95 26.33 -25.11
N ARG A 568 -16.26 26.46 -25.36
CA ARG A 568 -17.03 25.66 -26.32
C ARG A 568 -16.41 25.55 -27.70
N ASP A 569 -16.01 26.68 -28.28
CA ASP A 569 -15.47 26.70 -29.65
C ASP A 569 -14.18 25.87 -29.74
N SER A 570 -13.28 26.03 -28.77
CA SER A 570 -12.03 25.25 -28.71
C SER A 570 -12.29 23.76 -28.44
N PHE A 571 -13.27 23.46 -27.58
CA PHE A 571 -13.66 22.08 -27.32
C PHE A 571 -14.26 21.40 -28.56
N LEU A 572 -15.16 22.06 -29.28
CA LEU A 572 -15.80 21.52 -30.48
C LEU A 572 -14.82 21.41 -31.65
N GLU A 573 -13.93 22.38 -31.84
CA GLU A 573 -12.87 22.32 -32.86
C GLU A 573 -11.98 21.08 -32.70
N GLY A 574 -11.65 20.71 -31.46
CA GLY A 574 -10.88 19.50 -31.18
C GLY A 574 -11.72 18.23 -31.32
N VAL A 575 -12.83 18.14 -30.57
CA VAL A 575 -13.57 16.87 -30.39
C VAL A 575 -14.54 16.58 -31.52
N ALA A 576 -15.32 17.56 -31.97
CA ALA A 576 -16.37 17.33 -32.97
C ALA A 576 -15.81 17.08 -34.38
N ALA A 577 -14.57 17.51 -34.62
CA ALA A 577 -13.84 17.27 -35.87
C ALA A 577 -13.24 15.85 -35.96
N ASP A 578 -13.08 15.14 -34.84
CA ASP A 578 -12.46 13.81 -34.80
C ASP A 578 -13.50 12.70 -34.53
N PRO A 579 -13.74 11.78 -35.51
CA PRO A 579 -14.73 10.72 -35.36
C PRO A 579 -14.48 9.76 -34.18
N ALA A 580 -13.21 9.49 -33.83
CA ALA A 580 -12.89 8.56 -32.73
C ALA A 580 -13.21 9.19 -31.37
N SER A 581 -12.87 10.46 -31.19
CA SER A 581 -13.21 11.28 -30.02
C SER A 581 -14.71 11.42 -29.86
N MET A 582 -15.47 11.59 -30.95
CA MET A 582 -16.94 11.61 -30.91
C MET A 582 -17.56 10.29 -30.44
N VAL A 583 -17.00 9.14 -30.86
CA VAL A 583 -17.46 7.82 -30.38
C VAL A 583 -17.21 7.67 -28.88
N VAL A 584 -16.03 8.08 -28.40
CA VAL A 584 -15.69 8.06 -26.98
C VAL A 584 -16.58 9.01 -26.19
N ALA A 585 -16.82 10.21 -26.73
CA ALA A 585 -17.71 11.20 -26.14
C ALA A 585 -19.13 10.66 -25.95
N GLU A 586 -19.72 10.06 -26.99
CA GLU A 586 -21.05 9.46 -26.92
C GLU A 586 -21.13 8.33 -25.89
N ALA A 587 -20.09 7.48 -25.80
CA ALA A 587 -20.04 6.44 -24.77
C ALA A 587 -20.07 7.05 -23.35
N ILE A 588 -19.25 8.08 -23.10
CA ILE A 588 -19.18 8.76 -21.80
C ILE A 588 -20.51 9.44 -21.47
N ILE A 589 -21.09 10.16 -22.42
CA ILE A 589 -22.38 10.84 -22.25
C ILE A 589 -23.48 9.83 -21.90
N ASN A 590 -23.54 8.70 -22.60
CA ASN A 590 -24.57 7.69 -22.35
C ASN A 590 -24.40 7.01 -20.98
N THR A 591 -23.17 6.74 -20.53
CA THR A 591 -22.92 6.26 -19.16
C THR A 591 -23.40 7.27 -18.13
N ARG A 592 -23.00 8.54 -18.28
CA ARG A 592 -23.35 9.61 -17.33
C ARG A 592 -24.84 9.89 -17.28
N LEU A 593 -25.52 9.96 -18.42
CA LEU A 593 -26.97 10.11 -18.48
C LEU A 593 -27.70 8.88 -17.94
N GLY A 594 -27.15 7.69 -18.15
CA GLY A 594 -27.66 6.45 -17.56
C GLY A 594 -27.57 6.47 -16.04
N ASP A 595 -26.46 6.94 -15.48
CA ASP A 595 -26.29 7.12 -14.04
C ASP A 595 -27.29 8.16 -13.52
N LEU A 596 -27.35 9.35 -14.11
CA LEU A 596 -28.30 10.42 -13.73
C LEU A 596 -29.76 9.97 -13.83
N GLY A 597 -30.12 9.22 -14.88
CA GLY A 597 -31.47 8.71 -15.12
C GLY A 597 -31.90 7.68 -14.08
N ARG A 598 -30.98 6.86 -13.53
CA ARG A 598 -31.31 5.98 -12.40
C ARG A 598 -31.74 6.78 -11.18
N TYR A 599 -31.10 7.93 -10.91
CA TYR A 599 -31.46 8.77 -9.78
C TYR A 599 -32.77 9.56 -9.98
N GLN A 600 -33.13 9.93 -11.22
CA GLN A 600 -34.45 10.53 -11.51
C GLN A 600 -35.61 9.54 -11.30
N VAL A 601 -35.45 8.27 -11.69
CA VAL A 601 -36.48 7.24 -11.50
C VAL A 601 -36.75 6.95 -10.02
N PHE A 602 -35.74 7.07 -9.15
CA PHE A 602 -35.93 6.96 -7.70
C PHE A 602 -36.49 8.23 -7.05
N GLY A 603 -36.38 9.40 -7.69
CA GLY A 603 -36.94 10.66 -7.19
C GLY A 603 -38.45 10.80 -7.41
N ASP A 604 -38.98 10.30 -8.52
CA ASP A 604 -40.42 10.39 -8.82
C ASP A 604 -41.29 9.48 -7.96
N ALA A 605 -40.70 8.43 -7.35
CA ALA A 605 -41.41 7.51 -6.47
C ALA A 605 -41.86 8.13 -5.12
N GLU A 606 -41.30 9.28 -4.71
CA GLU A 606 -41.66 9.96 -3.44
C GLU A 606 -42.74 11.05 -3.60
N SER A 607 -43.20 11.35 -4.82
CA SER A 607 -44.24 12.37 -5.08
C SER A 607 -45.66 11.80 -5.24
N GLY A 608 -45.82 10.50 -5.03
CA GLY A 608 -47.07 9.75 -5.15
C GLY A 608 -47.57 9.18 -3.82
N ALA A 609 -47.84 10.03 -2.83
CA ALA A 609 -48.65 9.70 -1.66
C ALA A 609 -49.44 10.92 -1.16
#